data_AF-A0A7V0S3R4-F1
#
_entry.id   AF-A0A7V0S3R4-F1
#
_cell.length_a   1.000
_cell.length_b   1.000
_cell.length_c   1.000
_cell.angle_alpha   90.00
_cell.angle_beta   90.00
_cell.angle_gamma   90.00
#
_symmetry.space_group_name_H-M   'P 1'
#
loop_
_entity.id
_entity.type
_entity.pdbx_description
1 polymer ?
#
loop_
_entity_poly.entity_id
_entity_poly.type
_entity_poly.pdbx_seq_one_letter_code
_entity_poly.pdbx_strand_id
1 'polypeptide(L)' 'QVEALEKQLIINSLRQAQENQSAAARLLGITERKLRYKIKKFNLK' A
#
# COMPACT_ATOMS: atom_id res chain seq x y z
N GLN A 1 11.74 -12.18 -3.45
CA GLN A 1 11.88 -11.08 -4.42
C GLN A 1 10.57 -10.33 -4.65
N VAL A 2 9.47 -11.00 -5.03
CA VAL A 2 8.16 -10.34 -5.30
C VAL A 2 7.60 -9.55 -4.11
N GLU A 3 7.68 -10.08 -2.89
CA GLU A 3 7.12 -9.41 -1.69
C GLU A 3 7.84 -8.10 -1.33
N ALA A 4 9.15 -8.00 -1.60
CA ALA A 4 9.90 -6.77 -1.34
C ALA A 4 9.49 -5.65 -2.31
N LEU A 5 9.28 -5.99 -3.58
CA LEU A 5 8.75 -5.06 -4.59
C LEU A 5 7.33 -4.62 -4.24
N GLU A 6 6.48 -5.56 -3.82
CA GLU A 6 5.13 -5.25 -3.36
C GLU A 6 5.14 -4.27 -2.16
N LYS A 7 6.00 -4.52 -1.17
CA LYS A 7 6.17 -3.63 -0.02
C LYS A 7 6.62 -2.23 -0.45
N GLN A 8 7.57 -2.13 -1.37
CA GLN A 8 8.05 -0.83 -1.87
C GLN A 8 6.96 -0.07 -2.64
N LEU A 9 6.16 -0.75 -3.47
CA LEU A 9 5.04 -0.13 -4.18
C LEU A 9 4.00 0.43 -3.21
N ILE A 10 3.70 -0.29 -2.13
CA ILE A 10 2.79 0.17 -1.08
C ILE A 10 3.33 1.43 -0.39
N ILE A 11 4.60 1.41 0.03
CA ILE A 11 5.24 2.55 0.68
C ILE A 11 5.24 3.78 -0.24
N ASN A 12 5.61 3.60 -1.51
CA ASN A 12 5.65 4.69 -2.48
C ASN A 12 4.26 5.26 -2.76
N SER A 13 3.23 4.42 -2.79
CA SER A 13 1.85 4.85 -3.01
C SER A 13 1.28 5.58 -1.80
N LEU A 14 1.58 5.12 -0.58
CA LEU A 14 1.22 5.81 0.67
C LEU A 14 1.88 7.19 0.74
N ARG A 15 3.18 7.28 0.42
CA ARG A 15 3.91 8.54 0.38
C ARG A 15 3.35 9.51 -0.66
N GLN A 16 3.07 9.04 -1.87
CA GLN A 16 2.44 9.87 -2.92
C GLN A 16 1.04 10.34 -2.53
N ALA A 17 0.30 9.52 -1.79
CA ALA A 17 -1.03 9.83 -1.30
C ALA A 17 -1.04 10.59 0.04
N GLN A 18 0.11 11.05 0.55
CA GLN A 18 0.21 11.69 1.87
C GLN A 18 -0.47 10.87 2.99
N GLU A 19 -0.17 9.57 3.04
CA GLU A 19 -0.73 8.59 4.00
C GLU A 19 -2.24 8.32 3.86
N ASN A 20 -2.92 8.89 2.86
CA ASN A 20 -4.32 8.58 2.58
C ASN A 20 -4.46 7.20 1.94
N GLN A 21 -4.88 6.20 2.72
CA GLN A 21 -5.02 4.82 2.27
C GLN A 21 -6.02 4.65 1.12
N SER A 22 -7.11 5.42 1.10
CA SER A 22 -8.07 5.39 0.00
C SER A 22 -7.46 5.87 -1.31
N ALA A 23 -6.66 6.94 -1.27
CA ALA A 23 -5.95 7.45 -2.43
C ALA A 23 -4.79 6.52 -2.86
N ALA A 24 -4.01 6.00 -1.92
CA ALA A 24 -2.94 5.03 -2.20
C ALA A 24 -3.48 3.75 -2.85
N ALA A 25 -4.64 3.26 -2.41
CA ALA A 25 -5.27 2.09 -2.99
C ALA A 25 -5.70 2.33 -4.45
N ARG A 26 -6.19 3.53 -4.77
CA ARG A 26 -6.49 3.94 -6.16
C ARG A 26 -5.22 3.97 -7.02
N LEU A 27 -4.10 4.49 -6.49
CA LEU A 27 -2.81 4.48 -7.20
C LEU A 27 -2.30 3.06 -7.51
N LEU A 28 -2.58 2.11 -6.61
CA LEU A 28 -2.21 0.70 -6.76
C LEU A 28 -3.21 -0.12 -7.58
N GLY A 29 -4.35 0.45 -7.99
CA GLY A 29 -5.41 -0.29 -8.69
C GLY A 29 -6.08 -1.38 -7.84
N ILE A 30 -6.11 -1.23 -6.51
CA ILE A 30 -6.72 -2.19 -5.58
C ILE A 30 -7.76 -1.52 -4.70
N THR A 31 -8.58 -2.33 -4.02
CA THR A 31 -9.49 -1.80 -3.00
C THR A 31 -8.72 -1.38 -1.75
N GLU A 32 -9.23 -0.36 -1.05
CA GLU A 32 -8.68 0.10 0.23
C GLU A 32 -8.61 -1.04 1.27
N ARG A 33 -9.60 -1.94 1.27
CA ARG A 33 -9.58 -3.15 2.12
C ARG A 33 -8.39 -4.05 1.80
N LYS A 34 -8.08 -4.31 0.52
CA LYS A 34 -6.89 -5.08 0.13
C LYS A 34 -5.61 -4.38 0.57
N LEU A 35 -5.53 -3.06 0.44
CA LEU A 35 -4.39 -2.28 0.89
C LEU A 35 -4.17 -2.43 2.42
N ARG A 36 -5.23 -2.29 3.23
CA ARG A 36 -5.17 -2.50 4.69
C ARG A 36 -4.59 -3.85 5.06
N TYR A 37 -5.02 -4.92 4.40
CA TYR A 37 -4.48 -6.25 4.66
C TYR A 37 -2.99 -6.35 4.35
N LYS A 38 -2.53 -5.73 3.26
CA LYS A 38 -1.11 -5.72 2.91
C LYS A 38 -0.28 -4.87 3.88
N ILE A 39 -0.81 -3.72 4.33
CA ILE A 39 -0.17 -2.90 5.38
C ILE A 39 0.04 -3.72 6.64
N LYS A 40 -0.99 -4.44 7.09
CA LYS A 40 -0.90 -5.35 8.25
C LYS A 40 0.09 -6.49 8.00
N LYS A 41 0.07 -7.13 6.82
CA LYS A 41 1.01 -8.20 6.44
C LYS A 41 2.47 -7.75 6.55
N PHE A 42 2.78 -6.52 6.14
CA PHE A 42 4.14 -5.99 6.11
C PHE A 42 4.54 -5.21 7.37
N ASN A 43 3.69 -5.17 8.41
CA ASN A 43 3.90 -4.39 9.63
C ASN A 43 4.27 -2.93 9.34
N LEU A 44 3.58 -2.32 8.37
CA LEU A 44 3.82 -0.92 7.98
C LEU A 44 3.07 0.08 8.87
N LYS A 45 2.14 -0.41 9.70
CA LYS A 45 1.41 0.34 10.73
C LYS A 45 0.71 -0.63 11.69
#